data_AF-A0A9N9AUY3-F1
#
_entry.id   AF-A0A9N9AUY3-F1
#
_cell.length_a   1.000
_cell.length_b   1.000
_cell.length_c   1.000
_cell.angle_alpha   90.00
_cell.angle_beta   90.00
_cell.angle_gamma   90.00
#
_symmetry.space_group_name_H-M   'P 1'
#
loop_
_entity.id
_entity.type
_entity.pdbx_description
1 polymer ?
#
loop_
_entity_poly.entity_id
_entity_poly.type
_entity_poly.pdbx_seq_one_letter_code
_entity_poly.pdbx_strand_id
1 'polypeptide(L)'
;MERIQFQTSSRRCILAIGNTGNGKSFTATIFGAKNVKIGHSTKSETDTISIHNTKDGDFYIDTPGFDDSNEHKDDEQTKRSIFFKMMEAGIENITTILWFVAPDDRAKASYKRQAKFIESLGKYYNGNAWDNTIIVTKGANDTSSAGPHDAAKEMATSLSRTGSFKILLFESLPPTSIYIKAKLPSDELNDFGVFKGSEPERILAKYESLMEGHVDRPILLKIRKVKCLKCPEETDPRLASPKCHLDLESFHPNTERIHQGNVIDIHPAQLFHKHSDLYVGASTRQVFDDSPQAWTVRVVTFGGINPDRPEFVPGYWKCCNNNDANAPGCKQIYSCCGKDYQTFGCEKIYDVCKHKVWETPCFIICENCKKRLDEVGCKNRCKNCKNDNSLSREGCIEVSHNFP
;
A
#
# COMPACT_ATOMS: atom_id res chain seq x y z
N MET A 1 32.41 13.47 -41.90
CA MET A 1 31.36 13.43 -40.86
C MET A 1 31.89 12.60 -39.70
N GLU A 2 32.58 13.26 -38.77
CA GLU A 2 32.99 12.67 -37.51
C GLU A 2 31.74 12.31 -36.70
N ARG A 3 31.60 11.04 -36.35
CA ARG A 3 30.64 10.61 -35.34
C ARG A 3 31.25 10.99 -33.99
N ILE A 4 30.77 12.09 -33.43
CA ILE A 4 30.95 12.43 -32.02
C ILE A 4 30.33 11.28 -31.20
N GLN A 5 31.18 10.41 -30.68
CA GLN A 5 30.82 9.48 -29.62
C GLN A 5 30.54 10.33 -28.37
N PHE A 6 29.27 10.54 -28.04
CA PHE A 6 28.90 10.90 -26.68
C PHE A 6 29.29 9.72 -25.78
N GLN A 7 30.44 9.81 -25.13
CA GLN A 7 30.72 9.01 -23.94
C GLN A 7 29.65 9.39 -22.90
N THR A 8 28.70 8.48 -22.65
CA THR A 8 27.91 8.54 -21.43
C THR A 8 28.88 8.26 -20.28
N SER A 9 29.45 9.29 -19.68
CA SER A 9 30.25 9.14 -18.46
C SER A 9 29.36 8.47 -17.41
N SER A 10 29.69 7.24 -17.03
CA SER A 10 28.98 6.55 -15.95
C SER A 10 29.10 7.43 -14.69
N ARG A 11 27.96 7.91 -14.16
CA ARG A 11 27.93 8.75 -12.96
C ARG A 11 28.54 7.99 -11.78
N ARG A 12 29.40 8.64 -10.99
CA ARG A 12 29.99 8.02 -9.80
C ARG A 12 28.95 8.00 -8.67
N CYS A 13 28.97 6.94 -7.90
CA CYS A 13 28.12 6.78 -6.73
C CYS A 13 28.96 6.28 -5.55
N ILE A 14 29.15 7.15 -4.57
CA ILE A 14 29.94 6.91 -3.37
C ILE A 14 28.98 6.58 -2.23
N LEU A 15 29.12 5.41 -1.61
CA LEU A 15 28.35 5.00 -0.44
C LEU A 15 29.22 5.12 0.82
N ALA A 16 28.82 5.98 1.77
CA ALA A 16 29.48 6.10 3.06
C ALA A 16 28.84 5.16 4.09
N ILE A 17 29.64 4.34 4.77
CA ILE A 17 29.19 3.41 5.80
C ILE A 17 30.02 3.64 7.06
N GLY A 18 29.42 3.58 8.24
CA GLY A 18 30.16 3.65 9.50
C GLY A 18 29.34 4.23 10.65
N ASN A 19 29.93 4.25 11.84
CA ASN A 19 29.28 4.81 13.02
C ASN A 19 29.19 6.33 12.99
N THR A 20 28.34 6.88 13.86
CA THR A 20 28.22 8.32 14.06
C THR A 20 29.51 8.90 14.63
N GLY A 21 29.83 10.12 14.20
CA GLY A 21 31.06 10.80 14.60
C GLY A 21 32.33 10.41 13.81
N ASN A 22 32.26 9.45 12.88
CA ASN A 22 33.43 8.99 12.10
C ASN A 22 33.72 9.83 10.83
N GLY A 23 32.97 10.91 10.57
CA GLY A 23 33.29 11.87 9.50
C GLY A 23 32.65 11.62 8.14
N LYS A 24 31.57 10.81 8.07
CA LYS A 24 30.82 10.54 6.82
C LYS A 24 30.27 11.81 6.18
N SER A 25 29.54 12.62 6.94
CA SER A 25 28.91 13.86 6.48
C SER A 25 29.94 14.96 6.17
N PHE A 26 31.03 15.03 6.95
CA PHE A 26 32.17 15.91 6.61
C PHE A 26 32.75 15.54 5.25
N THR A 27 32.93 14.24 4.98
CA THR A 27 33.49 13.80 3.70
C THR A 27 32.56 14.10 2.53
N ALA A 28 31.24 14.11 2.74
CA ALA A 28 30.29 14.56 1.71
C ALA A 28 30.58 16.01 1.25
N THR A 29 30.94 16.91 2.17
CA THR A 29 31.28 18.30 1.79
C THR A 29 32.60 18.40 1.04
N ILE A 30 33.57 17.53 1.32
CA ILE A 30 34.82 17.40 0.54
C ILE A 30 34.52 17.05 -0.92
N PHE A 31 33.54 16.17 -1.17
CA PHE A 31 33.06 15.87 -2.52
C PHE A 31 32.16 16.98 -3.13
N GLY A 32 31.91 18.07 -2.40
CA GLY A 32 31.15 19.22 -2.89
C GLY A 32 29.64 19.09 -2.71
N ALA A 33 29.16 18.18 -1.86
CA ALA A 33 27.75 18.14 -1.47
C ALA A 33 27.36 19.46 -0.78
N LYS A 34 26.24 20.05 -1.21
CA LYS A 34 25.68 21.27 -0.62
C LYS A 34 24.64 20.91 0.44
N ASN A 35 24.46 21.80 1.43
CA ASN A 35 23.46 21.68 2.51
C ASN A 35 23.58 20.42 3.38
N VAL A 36 24.80 19.89 3.55
CA VAL A 36 25.06 18.77 4.45
C VAL A 36 24.99 19.27 5.90
N LYS A 37 24.19 18.61 6.74
CA LYS A 37 24.17 18.87 8.18
C LYS A 37 25.33 18.12 8.84
N ILE A 38 26.30 18.86 9.39
CA ILE A 38 27.41 18.28 10.16
C ILE A 38 27.12 18.49 11.65
N GLY A 39 26.83 17.40 12.35
CA GLY A 39 26.64 17.38 13.80
C GLY A 39 27.92 17.03 14.55
N HIS A 40 28.18 17.73 15.66
CA HIS A 40 29.28 17.42 16.59
C HIS A 40 28.81 16.70 17.86
N SER A 41 27.52 16.36 17.96
CA SER A 41 26.95 15.75 19.17
C SER A 41 27.02 14.22 19.15
N THR A 42 26.97 13.60 20.34
CA THR A 42 26.90 12.15 20.54
C THR A 42 25.50 11.58 20.30
N LYS A 43 24.52 12.41 19.93
CA LYS A 43 23.17 11.99 19.53
C LYS A 43 23.13 11.87 18.01
N SER A 44 22.54 10.78 17.50
CA SER A 44 22.29 10.59 16.07
C SER A 44 21.58 11.82 15.49
N GLU A 45 22.28 12.60 14.67
CA GLU A 45 21.69 13.74 13.94
C GLU A 45 21.24 13.34 12.52
N THR A 46 21.50 12.10 12.11
CA THR A 46 21.13 11.54 10.81
C THR A 46 20.20 10.36 11.03
N ASP A 47 18.91 10.62 11.28
CA ASP A 47 17.88 9.55 11.32
C ASP A 47 17.39 9.15 9.92
N THR A 48 17.94 9.77 8.87
CA THR A 48 17.52 9.57 7.47
C THR A 48 18.73 9.46 6.54
N ILE A 49 18.69 8.49 5.63
CA ILE A 49 19.69 8.34 4.57
C ILE A 49 19.56 9.51 3.62
N SER A 50 20.65 10.22 3.38
CA SER A 50 20.69 11.41 2.53
C SER A 50 21.48 11.11 1.26
N ILE A 51 20.88 11.39 0.10
CA ILE A 51 21.56 11.27 -1.20
C ILE A 51 21.87 12.68 -1.67
N HIS A 52 23.15 13.01 -1.72
CA HIS A 52 23.63 14.32 -2.15
C HIS A 52 24.11 14.25 -3.59
N ASN A 53 23.70 15.21 -4.41
CA ASN A 53 24.34 15.47 -5.69
C ASN A 53 25.65 16.23 -5.42
N THR A 54 26.76 15.69 -5.89
CA THR A 54 28.08 16.32 -5.82
C THR A 54 28.39 17.03 -7.13
N LYS A 55 29.62 17.54 -7.28
CA LYS A 55 30.05 18.15 -8.55
C LYS A 55 29.91 17.12 -9.69
N ASP A 56 29.57 17.61 -10.87
CA ASP A 56 29.48 16.84 -12.13
C ASP A 56 28.39 15.75 -12.19
N GLY A 57 27.40 15.80 -11.30
CA GLY A 57 26.24 14.90 -11.34
C GLY A 57 26.48 13.53 -10.70
N ASP A 58 27.56 13.40 -9.93
CA ASP A 58 27.87 12.27 -9.08
C ASP A 58 26.98 12.24 -7.82
N PHE A 59 26.84 11.07 -7.21
CA PHE A 59 26.08 10.85 -5.99
C PHE A 59 26.99 10.51 -4.80
N TYR A 60 26.69 11.13 -3.66
CA TYR A 60 27.23 10.73 -2.36
C TYR A 60 26.08 10.34 -1.43
N ILE A 61 26.06 9.08 -1.01
CA ILE A 61 25.05 8.52 -0.10
C ILE A 61 25.61 8.56 1.31
N ASP A 62 25.09 9.48 2.12
CA ASP A 62 25.41 9.58 3.55
C ASP A 62 24.39 8.77 4.37
N THR A 63 24.87 7.82 5.15
CA THR A 63 24.02 6.91 5.94
C THR A 63 23.97 7.32 7.42
N PRO A 64 22.89 6.96 8.13
CA PRO A 64 22.89 6.96 9.59
C PRO A 64 24.09 6.18 10.17
N GLY A 65 24.42 6.45 11.43
CA GLY A 65 25.32 5.60 12.20
C GLY A 65 24.77 4.17 12.24
N PHE A 66 25.61 3.19 11.91
CA PHE A 66 25.16 1.79 11.84
C PHE A 66 24.77 1.22 13.21
N ASP A 67 25.32 1.77 14.31
CA ASP A 67 25.00 1.39 15.69
C ASP A 67 23.98 2.34 16.37
N ASP A 68 23.50 3.38 15.68
CA ASP A 68 22.58 4.39 16.24
C ASP A 68 21.10 3.92 16.22
N SER A 69 20.84 2.77 15.62
CA SER A 69 19.56 2.10 15.76
C SER A 69 19.33 1.76 17.23
N ASN A 70 18.41 2.49 17.86
CA ASN A 70 17.73 2.20 19.13
C ASN A 70 17.78 0.70 19.47
N GLU A 71 17.85 0.29 20.75
CA GLU A 71 17.84 -1.13 21.16
C GLU A 71 16.70 -1.99 20.55
N HIS A 72 15.70 -1.35 19.94
CA HIS A 72 14.56 -1.96 19.23
C HIS A 72 14.62 -1.91 17.68
N LYS A 73 15.62 -1.27 17.07
CA LYS A 73 15.81 -1.22 15.60
C LYS A 73 16.89 -2.26 15.23
N ASP A 74 16.45 -3.35 14.63
CA ASP A 74 17.34 -4.39 14.09
C ASP A 74 18.20 -3.82 12.94
N ASP A 75 19.49 -4.16 12.91
CA ASP A 75 20.48 -3.70 11.92
C ASP A 75 20.03 -4.02 10.47
N GLU A 76 19.24 -5.07 10.29
CA GLU A 76 18.62 -5.42 9.01
C GLU A 76 17.67 -4.33 8.50
N GLN A 77 17.02 -3.57 9.39
CA GLN A 77 16.19 -2.43 8.99
C GLN A 77 17.04 -1.28 8.42
N THR A 78 18.22 -1.03 8.98
CA THR A 78 19.14 0.00 8.48
C THR A 78 19.66 -0.38 7.09
N LYS A 79 20.14 -1.62 6.93
CA LYS A 79 20.57 -2.18 5.63
C LYS A 79 19.47 -2.07 4.58
N ARG A 80 18.27 -2.52 4.94
CA ARG A 80 17.09 -2.47 4.08
C ARG A 80 16.79 -1.04 3.65
N SER A 81 16.78 -0.10 4.60
CA SER A 81 16.49 1.31 4.30
C SER A 81 17.48 1.91 3.31
N ILE A 82 18.78 1.57 3.42
CA ILE A 82 19.83 2.01 2.49
C ILE A 82 19.54 1.45 1.08
N PHE A 83 19.26 0.15 0.96
CA PHE A 83 18.89 -0.46 -0.30
C PHE A 83 17.62 0.15 -0.93
N PHE A 84 16.56 0.35 -0.13
CA PHE A 84 15.33 0.98 -0.62
C PHE A 84 15.59 2.39 -1.16
N LYS A 85 16.40 3.19 -0.46
CA LYS A 85 16.71 4.56 -0.89
C LYS A 85 17.52 4.61 -2.18
N MET A 86 18.50 3.70 -2.34
CA MET A 86 19.22 3.57 -3.61
C MET A 86 18.28 3.20 -4.75
N MET A 87 17.35 2.26 -4.51
CA MET A 87 16.36 1.84 -5.49
C MET A 87 15.38 2.94 -5.87
N GLU A 88 14.82 3.67 -4.90
CA GLU A 88 13.93 4.82 -5.14
C GLU A 88 14.61 5.91 -5.97
N ALA A 89 15.93 6.10 -5.79
CA ALA A 89 16.73 7.06 -6.53
C ALA A 89 17.20 6.54 -7.91
N GLY A 90 16.87 5.29 -8.29
CA GLY A 90 17.32 4.68 -9.54
C GLY A 90 18.83 4.43 -9.60
N ILE A 91 19.47 4.26 -8.45
CA ILE A 91 20.90 3.96 -8.35
C ILE A 91 21.09 2.45 -8.54
N GLU A 92 21.66 2.09 -9.69
CA GLU A 92 21.90 0.69 -10.06
C GLU A 92 23.33 0.23 -9.73
N ASN A 93 24.25 1.17 -9.52
CA ASN A 93 25.68 0.89 -9.42
C ASN A 93 26.32 1.72 -8.29
N ILE A 94 27.19 1.10 -7.50
CA ILE A 94 28.05 1.80 -6.52
C ILE A 94 29.48 1.76 -7.05
N THR A 95 30.10 2.93 -7.27
CA THR A 95 31.48 2.99 -7.72
C THR A 95 32.45 2.81 -6.57
N THR A 96 32.18 3.43 -5.42
CA THR A 96 33.08 3.36 -4.26
C THR A 96 32.31 3.22 -2.97
N ILE A 97 32.80 2.40 -2.05
CA ILE A 97 32.36 2.34 -0.66
C ILE A 97 33.43 2.99 0.21
N LEU A 98 33.04 4.00 1.00
CA LEU A 98 33.89 4.58 2.03
C LEU A 98 33.45 4.03 3.39
N TRP A 99 34.26 3.18 4.00
CA TRP A 99 33.95 2.57 5.29
C TRP A 99 34.69 3.29 6.42
N PHE A 100 33.96 4.12 7.16
CA PHE A 100 34.47 5.01 8.19
C PHE A 100 34.54 4.34 9.56
N VAL A 101 35.74 4.19 10.08
CA VAL A 101 36.03 3.47 11.33
C VAL A 101 36.85 4.33 12.29
N ALA A 102 36.69 4.04 13.58
CA ALA A 102 37.56 4.58 14.61
C ALA A 102 38.81 3.68 14.75
N PRO A 103 39.97 4.23 15.17
CA PRO A 103 41.12 3.42 15.54
C PRO A 103 40.76 2.48 16.69
N ASP A 104 40.90 1.18 16.45
CA ASP A 104 40.62 0.14 17.41
C ASP A 104 41.37 -1.14 17.03
N ASP A 105 41.93 -1.81 18.03
CA ASP A 105 42.58 -3.11 17.88
C ASP A 105 41.59 -4.27 17.87
N ARG A 106 40.38 -4.08 18.40
CA ARG A 106 39.39 -5.14 18.57
C ARG A 106 38.41 -5.16 17.42
N ALA A 107 38.20 -6.33 16.83
CA ALA A 107 37.13 -6.60 15.87
C ALA A 107 35.75 -6.62 16.57
N LYS A 108 35.26 -5.44 16.95
CA LYS A 108 33.95 -5.26 17.59
C LYS A 108 32.81 -5.83 16.74
N ALA A 109 31.74 -6.25 17.40
CA ALA A 109 30.54 -6.75 16.74
C ALA A 109 30.00 -5.76 15.69
N SER A 110 30.07 -4.46 15.96
CA SER A 110 29.67 -3.41 15.02
C SER A 110 30.46 -3.42 13.72
N TYR A 111 31.79 -3.57 13.79
CA TYR A 111 32.63 -3.69 12.58
C TYR A 111 32.28 -4.94 11.78
N LYS A 112 32.05 -6.08 12.44
CA LYS A 112 31.62 -7.32 11.77
C LYS A 112 30.28 -7.16 11.08
N ARG A 113 29.33 -6.45 11.70
CA ARG A 113 28.02 -6.14 11.08
C ARG A 113 28.13 -5.25 9.85
N GLN A 114 28.97 -4.22 9.92
CA GLN A 114 29.23 -3.31 8.79
C GLN A 114 29.95 -4.03 7.66
N ALA A 115 30.98 -4.83 7.96
CA ALA A 115 31.68 -5.67 6.99
C ALA A 115 30.73 -6.67 6.30
N LYS A 116 29.85 -7.32 7.07
CA LYS A 116 28.81 -8.21 6.52
C LYS A 116 27.85 -7.47 5.58
N PHE A 117 27.53 -6.21 5.85
CA PHE A 117 26.72 -5.40 4.95
C PHE A 117 27.46 -5.08 3.65
N ILE A 118 28.72 -4.66 3.72
CA ILE A 118 29.58 -4.42 2.55
C ILE A 118 29.65 -5.67 1.65
N GLU A 119 29.91 -6.83 2.25
CA GLU A 119 29.92 -8.11 1.53
C GLU A 119 28.57 -8.39 0.84
N SER A 120 27.45 -8.08 1.50
CA SER A 120 26.11 -8.29 0.95
C SER A 120 25.78 -7.42 -0.27
N LEU A 121 26.44 -6.28 -0.45
CA LEU A 121 26.30 -5.43 -1.64
C LEU A 121 26.82 -6.18 -2.88
N GLY A 122 27.87 -6.98 -2.71
CA GLY A 122 28.48 -7.81 -3.76
C GLY A 122 27.81 -9.16 -4.00
N LYS A 123 26.85 -9.59 -3.17
CA LYS A 123 26.31 -10.97 -3.16
C LYS A 123 25.82 -11.51 -4.51
N TYR A 124 25.26 -10.65 -5.37
CA TYR A 124 24.76 -11.03 -6.71
C TYR A 124 25.61 -10.46 -7.86
N TYR A 125 26.74 -9.86 -7.51
CA TYR A 125 27.74 -9.35 -8.41
C TYR A 125 28.87 -10.38 -8.53
N ASN A 126 29.35 -10.66 -9.74
CA ASN A 126 30.40 -11.65 -9.97
C ASN A 126 31.80 -11.07 -9.68
N GLY A 127 31.93 -10.25 -8.65
CA GLY A 127 33.15 -9.57 -8.25
C GLY A 127 33.13 -9.22 -6.77
N ASN A 128 34.24 -8.69 -6.29
CA ASN A 128 34.46 -8.46 -4.87
C ASN A 128 34.08 -7.02 -4.49
N ALA A 129 33.09 -6.82 -3.61
CA ALA A 129 32.71 -5.47 -3.15
C ALA A 129 33.88 -4.72 -2.48
N TRP A 130 34.81 -5.48 -1.90
CA TRP A 130 36.00 -4.95 -1.24
C TRP A 130 37.03 -4.37 -2.21
N ASP A 131 36.99 -4.72 -3.50
CA ASP A 131 37.85 -4.13 -4.54
C ASP A 131 37.55 -2.65 -4.78
N ASN A 132 36.35 -2.20 -4.40
CA ASN A 132 35.87 -0.83 -4.54
C ASN A 132 35.65 -0.18 -3.16
N THR A 133 36.21 -0.77 -2.10
CA THR A 133 36.07 -0.28 -0.72
C THR A 133 37.35 0.40 -0.26
N ILE A 134 37.21 1.54 0.41
CA ILE A 134 38.29 2.24 1.10
C ILE A 134 37.95 2.26 2.60
N ILE A 135 38.84 1.71 3.42
CA ILE A 135 38.75 1.79 4.88
C ILE A 135 39.29 3.15 5.31
N VAL A 136 38.40 4.02 5.78
CA VAL A 136 38.74 5.36 6.25
C VAL A 136 38.82 5.35 7.77
N THR A 137 40.03 5.43 8.31
CA THR A 137 40.28 5.44 9.75
C THR A 137 40.44 6.88 10.25
N LYS A 138 39.61 7.28 11.22
CA LYS A 138 39.69 8.60 11.86
C LYS A 138 40.85 8.65 12.88
N GLY A 139 42.07 8.79 12.39
CA GLY A 139 43.30 8.80 13.18
C GLY A 139 44.53 9.04 12.32
N ALA A 140 45.66 9.29 12.97
CA ALA A 140 46.96 9.45 12.31
C ALA A 140 47.58 8.07 11.95
N ASN A 141 48.68 8.07 11.20
CA ASN A 141 49.27 6.85 10.67
C ASN A 141 49.75 5.84 11.72
N ASP A 142 50.15 6.34 12.89
CA ASP A 142 50.56 5.57 14.06
C ASP A 142 49.39 4.91 14.82
N THR A 143 48.15 5.36 14.58
CA THR A 143 46.99 4.78 15.25
C THR A 143 46.70 3.36 14.73
N SER A 144 46.53 2.42 15.65
CA SER A 144 46.19 1.05 15.28
C SER A 144 44.74 0.94 14.81
N SER A 145 44.52 0.14 13.77
CA SER A 145 43.22 -0.13 13.18
C SER A 145 43.05 -1.62 12.85
N ALA A 146 43.73 -2.49 13.59
CA ALA A 146 43.70 -3.93 13.37
C ALA A 146 42.27 -4.50 13.44
N GLY A 147 41.44 -4.00 14.36
CA GLY A 147 40.09 -4.48 14.58
C GLY A 147 39.18 -4.40 13.35
N PRO A 148 39.02 -3.22 12.72
CA PRO A 148 38.30 -3.09 11.45
C PRO A 148 38.83 -3.98 10.32
N HIS A 149 40.16 -4.09 10.18
CA HIS A 149 40.77 -4.95 9.16
C HIS A 149 40.49 -6.43 9.41
N ASP A 150 40.53 -6.88 10.66
CA ASP A 150 40.25 -8.27 11.02
C ASP A 150 38.76 -8.58 10.82
N ALA A 151 37.86 -7.65 11.15
CA ALA A 151 36.44 -7.78 10.83
C ALA A 151 36.17 -7.88 9.32
N ALA A 152 36.91 -7.14 8.49
CA ALA A 152 36.84 -7.28 7.04
C ALA A 152 37.38 -8.64 6.57
N LYS A 153 38.54 -9.08 7.07
CA LYS A 153 39.15 -10.37 6.70
C LYS A 153 38.25 -11.57 7.03
N GLU A 154 37.49 -11.49 8.11
CA GLU A 154 36.53 -12.55 8.48
C GLU A 154 35.39 -12.69 7.47
N MET A 155 35.00 -11.60 6.80
CA MET A 155 33.84 -11.58 5.88
C MET A 155 34.25 -11.65 4.40
N ALA A 156 35.35 -10.99 4.03
CA ALA A 156 35.79 -10.81 2.67
C ALA A 156 36.49 -12.07 2.13
N THR A 157 36.23 -12.40 0.87
CA THR A 157 37.00 -13.41 0.14
C THR A 157 38.44 -12.95 -0.15
N SER A 158 38.63 -11.65 -0.38
CA SER A 158 39.93 -11.01 -0.57
C SER A 158 39.86 -9.52 -0.22
N LEU A 159 40.97 -8.96 0.26
CA LEU A 159 41.15 -7.53 0.52
C LEU A 159 42.32 -6.94 -0.29
N SER A 160 42.80 -7.64 -1.33
CA SER A 160 44.02 -7.28 -2.06
C SER A 160 43.97 -5.91 -2.75
N ARG A 161 42.77 -5.41 -3.04
CA ARG A 161 42.53 -4.13 -3.73
C ARG A 161 41.78 -3.11 -2.87
N THR A 162 41.55 -3.43 -1.60
CA THR A 162 40.89 -2.54 -0.65
C THR A 162 41.83 -1.40 -0.29
N GLY A 163 41.38 -0.16 -0.52
CA GLY A 163 42.13 1.03 -0.15
C GLY A 163 42.15 1.25 1.37
N SER A 164 43.17 1.93 1.87
CA SER A 164 43.23 2.40 3.25
C SER A 164 43.54 3.89 3.26
N PHE A 165 42.78 4.64 4.04
CA PHE A 165 43.01 6.06 4.25
C PHE A 165 42.91 6.41 5.72
N LYS A 166 44.03 6.77 6.33
CA LYS A 166 44.06 7.33 7.68
C LYS A 166 44.00 8.85 7.57
N ILE A 167 43.03 9.44 8.27
CA ILE A 167 42.80 10.88 8.26
C ILE A 167 42.52 11.41 9.66
N LEU A 168 43.31 12.39 10.06
CA LEU A 168 43.13 13.17 11.27
C LEU A 168 43.12 14.66 10.90
N LEU A 169 42.08 15.38 11.30
CA LEU A 169 42.01 16.81 11.03
C LEU A 169 42.98 17.56 11.95
N PHE A 170 43.84 18.39 11.38
CA PHE A 170 44.80 19.20 12.13
C PHE A 170 44.10 20.07 13.18
N GLU A 171 42.93 20.61 12.84
CA GLU A 171 42.09 21.44 13.70
C GLU A 171 41.46 20.66 14.86
N SER A 172 41.48 19.33 14.83
CA SER A 172 41.01 18.46 15.92
C SER A 172 42.10 18.09 16.92
N LEU A 173 43.36 18.45 16.66
CA LEU A 173 44.49 18.13 17.52
C LEU A 173 44.53 19.02 18.77
N PRO A 174 44.90 18.48 19.94
CA PRO A 174 45.10 19.28 21.14
C PRO A 174 46.34 20.17 20.99
N PRO A 175 46.40 21.36 21.66
CA PRO A 175 47.56 22.26 21.59
C PRO A 175 48.90 21.62 21.99
N THR A 176 48.85 20.51 22.73
CA THR A 176 50.02 19.73 23.16
C THR A 176 50.60 18.83 22.07
N SER A 177 49.88 18.61 20.96
CA SER A 177 50.26 17.74 19.86
C SER A 177 51.60 18.12 19.23
N ILE A 178 52.41 17.12 18.90
CA ILE A 178 53.70 17.31 18.24
C ILE A 178 53.56 18.04 16.90
N TYR A 179 52.48 17.79 16.17
CA TYR A 179 52.22 18.38 14.86
C TYR A 179 51.95 19.90 14.97
N ILE A 180 51.27 20.33 16.02
CA ILE A 180 51.02 21.75 16.30
C ILE A 180 52.31 22.45 16.76
N LYS A 181 53.06 21.82 17.67
CA LYS A 181 54.31 22.40 18.20
C LYS A 181 55.41 22.51 17.14
N ALA A 182 55.53 21.50 16.29
CA ALA A 182 56.55 21.44 15.25
C ALA A 182 56.25 22.35 14.05
N LYS A 183 55.03 22.88 13.91
CA LYS A 183 54.60 23.77 12.81
C LYS A 183 54.94 23.21 11.42
N LEU A 184 54.72 21.91 11.24
CA LEU A 184 55.05 21.23 9.98
C LEU A 184 54.22 21.77 8.82
N PRO A 185 54.78 21.84 7.59
CA PRO A 185 54.03 22.18 6.40
C PRO A 185 53.00 21.09 6.05
N SER A 186 52.00 21.44 5.23
CA SER A 186 50.91 20.51 4.90
C SER A 186 51.38 19.22 4.23
N ASP A 187 52.43 19.28 3.39
CA ASP A 187 52.94 18.09 2.71
C ASP A 187 53.50 17.07 3.72
N GLU A 188 54.31 17.52 4.68
CA GLU A 188 54.82 16.66 5.75
C GLU A 188 53.70 16.15 6.68
N LEU A 189 52.70 16.99 7.00
CA LEU A 189 51.55 16.56 7.82
C LEU A 189 50.76 15.42 7.15
N ASN A 190 50.55 15.52 5.83
CA ASN A 190 49.80 14.52 5.07
C ASN A 190 50.50 13.15 5.06
N ASP A 191 51.83 13.12 5.12
CA ASP A 191 52.62 11.87 5.24
C ASP A 191 52.36 11.15 6.58
N PHE A 192 51.90 11.87 7.61
CA PHE A 192 51.46 11.32 8.89
C PHE A 192 49.94 11.05 8.94
N GLY A 193 49.22 11.27 7.84
CA GLY A 193 47.76 11.16 7.80
C GLY A 193 47.05 12.34 8.49
N VAL A 194 47.75 13.46 8.70
CA VAL A 194 47.18 14.67 9.30
C VAL A 194 46.89 15.68 8.21
N PHE A 195 45.62 16.07 8.07
CA PHE A 195 45.17 16.98 7.01
C PHE A 195 44.52 18.22 7.62
N LYS A 196 44.70 19.38 7.00
CA LYS A 196 43.98 20.59 7.42
C LYS A 196 42.61 20.62 6.77
N GLY A 197 41.57 20.80 7.57
CA GLY A 197 40.19 20.99 7.07
C GLY A 197 40.03 22.25 6.23
N SER A 198 40.92 23.23 6.39
CA SER A 198 41.00 24.43 5.55
C SER A 198 41.57 24.19 4.14
N GLU A 199 42.13 23.01 3.87
CA GLU A 199 42.72 22.61 2.57
C GLU A 199 41.98 21.37 1.99
N PRO A 200 40.65 21.46 1.75
CA PRO A 200 39.81 20.32 1.38
C PRO A 200 40.22 19.67 0.05
N GLU A 201 40.81 20.42 -0.87
CA GLU A 201 41.33 19.94 -2.15
C GLU A 201 42.42 18.88 -1.99
N ARG A 202 43.23 18.95 -0.93
CA ARG A 202 44.26 17.94 -0.64
C ARG A 202 43.66 16.64 -0.15
N ILE A 203 42.63 16.73 0.68
CA ILE A 203 41.85 15.57 1.15
C ILE A 203 41.15 14.91 -0.04
N LEU A 204 40.51 15.72 -0.89
CA LEU A 204 39.85 15.24 -2.10
C LEU A 204 40.84 14.55 -3.05
N ALA A 205 42.01 15.15 -3.30
CA ALA A 205 43.04 14.54 -4.16
C ALA A 205 43.49 13.16 -3.65
N LYS A 206 43.60 12.99 -2.32
CA LYS A 206 43.93 11.68 -1.74
C LYS A 206 42.82 10.65 -1.95
N TYR A 207 41.56 11.06 -1.79
CA TYR A 207 40.41 10.20 -2.09
C TYR A 207 40.37 9.81 -3.57
N GLU A 208 40.52 10.77 -4.48
CA GLU A 208 40.51 10.52 -5.94
C GLU A 208 41.61 9.54 -6.36
N SER A 209 42.82 9.67 -5.81
CA SER A 209 43.91 8.73 -6.05
C SER A 209 43.57 7.30 -5.57
N LEU A 210 42.89 7.16 -4.44
CA LEU A 210 42.47 5.84 -3.93
C LEU A 210 41.27 5.25 -4.69
N MET A 211 40.52 6.09 -5.40
CA MET A 211 39.37 5.67 -6.22
C MET A 211 39.73 5.44 -7.69
N GLU A 212 41.00 5.60 -8.06
CA GLU A 212 41.45 5.39 -9.43
C GLU A 212 41.08 3.97 -9.92
N GLY A 213 40.36 3.90 -11.05
CA GLY A 213 39.88 2.65 -11.63
C GLY A 213 38.63 2.03 -10.96
N HIS A 214 38.09 2.61 -9.89
CA HIS A 214 36.83 2.14 -9.29
C HIS A 214 35.63 2.32 -10.24
N VAL A 215 35.60 3.41 -11.01
CA VAL A 215 34.53 3.73 -11.96
C VAL A 215 34.42 2.69 -13.08
N ASP A 216 35.52 2.04 -13.44
CA ASP A 216 35.57 1.03 -14.50
C ASP A 216 35.03 -0.34 -14.05
N ARG A 217 34.89 -0.53 -12.73
CA ARG A 217 34.47 -1.80 -12.11
C ARG A 217 33.45 -1.56 -10.99
N PRO A 218 32.31 -0.92 -11.27
CA PRO A 218 31.36 -0.61 -10.23
C PRO A 218 30.70 -1.88 -9.68
N ILE A 219 30.28 -1.83 -8.42
CA ILE A 219 29.46 -2.86 -7.79
C ILE A 219 28.05 -2.72 -8.35
N LEU A 220 27.62 -3.70 -9.15
CA LEU A 220 26.29 -3.72 -9.75
C LEU A 220 25.24 -4.19 -8.71
N LEU A 221 24.30 -3.32 -8.37
CA LEU A 221 23.17 -3.63 -7.47
C LEU A 221 22.09 -4.41 -8.22
N LYS A 222 22.39 -5.63 -8.65
CA LYS A 222 21.41 -6.50 -9.29
C LYS A 222 20.32 -6.90 -8.28
N ILE A 223 19.06 -6.59 -8.60
CA ILE A 223 17.91 -7.08 -7.84
C ILE A 223 17.62 -8.51 -8.29
N ARG A 224 17.57 -9.44 -7.33
CA ARG A 224 17.13 -10.80 -7.58
C ARG A 224 15.81 -11.06 -6.85
N LYS A 225 14.69 -10.93 -7.56
CA LYS A 225 13.39 -11.30 -6.99
C LYS A 225 13.32 -12.81 -6.82
N VAL A 226 13.14 -13.25 -5.59
CA VAL A 226 12.93 -14.66 -5.24
C VAL A 226 11.72 -14.76 -4.33
N LYS A 227 10.97 -15.84 -4.51
CA LYS A 227 9.80 -16.14 -3.67
C LYS A 227 10.27 -16.78 -2.37
N CYS A 228 9.78 -16.27 -1.24
CA CYS A 228 9.98 -16.91 0.06
C CYS A 228 9.33 -18.30 0.05
N LEU A 229 10.02 -19.30 0.59
CA LEU A 229 9.50 -20.67 0.71
C LEU A 229 8.43 -20.80 1.81
N LYS A 230 8.36 -19.81 2.71
CA LYS A 230 7.47 -19.81 3.88
C LYS A 230 6.25 -18.90 3.75
N CYS A 231 6.29 -17.88 2.89
CA CYS A 231 5.19 -16.94 2.70
C CYS A 231 5.08 -16.46 1.25
N PRO A 232 4.01 -15.73 0.87
CA PRO A 232 3.81 -15.26 -0.50
C PRO A 232 4.74 -14.12 -0.93
N GLU A 233 5.60 -13.61 -0.04
CA GLU A 233 6.51 -12.50 -0.35
C GLU A 233 7.48 -12.89 -1.47
N GLU A 234 7.53 -12.08 -2.52
CA GLU A 234 8.42 -12.23 -3.67
C GLU A 234 9.19 -10.92 -3.88
N THR A 235 10.45 -10.90 -3.46
CA THR A 235 11.29 -9.70 -3.45
C THR A 235 12.78 -10.07 -3.42
N ASP A 236 13.66 -9.08 -3.50
CA ASP A 236 15.08 -9.30 -3.21
C ASP A 236 15.26 -9.58 -1.72
N PRO A 237 16.01 -10.61 -1.30
CA PRO A 237 16.18 -10.94 0.11
C PRO A 237 16.72 -9.77 0.95
N ARG A 238 17.46 -8.83 0.34
CA ARG A 238 17.99 -7.62 1.01
C ARG A 238 16.92 -6.53 1.20
N LEU A 239 15.82 -6.61 0.45
CA LEU A 239 14.66 -5.73 0.52
C LEU A 239 13.48 -6.36 1.29
N ALA A 240 13.59 -7.65 1.65
CA ALA A 240 12.54 -8.37 2.33
C ALA A 240 12.18 -7.75 3.67
N SER A 241 10.92 -7.90 4.05
CA SER A 241 10.51 -7.58 5.42
C SER A 241 11.31 -8.40 6.44
N PRO A 242 11.60 -7.88 7.65
CA PRO A 242 12.40 -8.64 8.62
C PRO A 242 11.70 -9.94 9.08
N LYS A 243 10.37 -9.99 8.94
CA LYS A 243 9.51 -11.04 9.49
C LYS A 243 8.64 -11.65 8.40
N CYS A 244 8.61 -12.98 8.36
CA CYS A 244 7.80 -13.80 7.49
C CYS A 244 6.37 -13.92 8.04
N HIS A 245 5.38 -13.63 7.20
CA HIS A 245 3.96 -13.74 7.57
C HIS A 245 3.44 -15.15 7.27
N LEU A 246 3.44 -16.03 8.28
CA LEU A 246 3.11 -17.46 8.12
C LEU A 246 1.60 -17.76 8.09
N ASP A 247 0.81 -17.08 8.93
CA ASP A 247 -0.62 -17.35 9.02
C ASP A 247 -1.38 -16.42 8.08
N LEU A 248 -1.81 -16.96 6.94
CA LEU A 248 -2.67 -16.25 5.99
C LEU A 248 -4.13 -16.59 6.24
N GLU A 249 -4.98 -15.58 6.23
CA GLU A 249 -6.42 -15.75 6.07
C GLU A 249 -6.85 -15.22 4.71
N SER A 250 -7.80 -15.93 4.09
CA SER A 250 -8.46 -15.42 2.88
C SER A 250 -9.49 -14.35 3.27
N PHE A 251 -9.57 -13.27 2.50
CA PHE A 251 -10.53 -12.18 2.70
C PHE A 251 -10.97 -11.53 1.39
N HIS A 252 -12.05 -10.75 1.45
CA HIS A 252 -12.54 -9.91 0.36
C HIS A 252 -12.26 -8.42 0.67
N PRO A 253 -11.41 -7.71 -0.11
CA PRO A 253 -10.95 -6.37 0.23
C PRO A 253 -11.99 -5.27 -0.01
N ASN A 254 -12.76 -5.39 -1.09
CA ASN A 254 -13.79 -4.42 -1.48
C ASN A 254 -15.11 -5.15 -1.58
N THR A 255 -16.08 -4.72 -0.78
CA THR A 255 -17.38 -5.38 -0.72
C THR A 255 -18.50 -4.40 -1.04
N GLU A 256 -19.42 -4.84 -1.88
CA GLU A 256 -20.62 -4.09 -2.26
C GLU A 256 -21.87 -4.82 -1.77
N ARG A 257 -22.92 -4.06 -1.46
CA ARG A 257 -24.20 -4.59 -1.01
C ARG A 257 -25.16 -4.68 -2.18
N ILE A 258 -25.68 -5.88 -2.48
CA ILE A 258 -26.58 -6.10 -3.62
C ILE A 258 -27.82 -6.92 -3.23
N HIS A 259 -28.91 -6.71 -3.96
CA HIS A 259 -30.06 -7.60 -3.97
C HIS A 259 -29.84 -8.72 -4.98
N GLN A 260 -30.48 -9.87 -4.75
CA GLN A 260 -30.38 -11.01 -5.65
C GLN A 260 -31.55 -11.04 -6.61
N GLY A 261 -31.26 -11.29 -7.89
CA GLY A 261 -32.27 -11.44 -8.93
C GLY A 261 -32.48 -10.20 -9.77
N ASN A 262 -33.50 -10.26 -10.64
CA ASN A 262 -33.90 -9.18 -11.52
C ASN A 262 -35.04 -8.38 -10.90
N VAL A 263 -35.11 -7.09 -11.22
CA VAL A 263 -36.24 -6.25 -10.83
C VAL A 263 -37.44 -6.63 -11.70
N ILE A 264 -38.53 -7.04 -11.05
CA ILE A 264 -39.81 -7.37 -11.68
C ILE A 264 -40.91 -6.47 -11.14
N ASP A 265 -41.92 -6.21 -11.97
CA ASP A 265 -43.13 -5.50 -11.57
C ASP A 265 -44.16 -6.49 -11.03
N ILE A 266 -44.69 -6.25 -9.83
CA ILE A 266 -45.73 -7.06 -9.19
C ILE A 266 -46.92 -6.21 -8.75
N HIS A 267 -48.07 -6.87 -8.56
CA HIS A 267 -49.16 -6.35 -7.75
C HIS A 267 -49.18 -7.12 -6.43
N PRO A 268 -48.81 -6.51 -5.28
CA PRO A 268 -48.68 -7.21 -4.00
C PRO A 268 -50.05 -7.60 -3.41
N ALA A 269 -51.12 -6.94 -3.85
CA ALA A 269 -52.45 -7.12 -3.32
C ALA A 269 -53.32 -7.96 -4.27
N GLN A 270 -54.26 -8.70 -3.71
CA GLN A 270 -55.10 -9.64 -4.47
C GLN A 270 -56.04 -8.90 -5.44
N LEU A 271 -56.43 -9.63 -6.49
CA LEU A 271 -57.49 -9.22 -7.40
C LEU A 271 -58.82 -9.18 -6.65
N PHE A 272 -59.60 -8.14 -6.92
CA PHE A 272 -60.98 -8.08 -6.46
C PHE A 272 -61.88 -7.55 -7.56
N HIS A 273 -63.16 -7.87 -7.42
CA HIS A 273 -64.19 -7.46 -8.35
C HIS A 273 -64.81 -6.14 -7.89
N LYS A 274 -64.81 -5.14 -8.76
CA LYS A 274 -65.42 -3.83 -8.52
C LYS A 274 -66.47 -3.56 -9.59
N HIS A 275 -67.56 -2.88 -9.22
CA HIS A 275 -68.52 -2.35 -10.18
C HIS A 275 -67.93 -1.11 -10.86
N SER A 276 -68.02 -1.07 -12.19
CA SER A 276 -67.50 0.02 -13.02
C SER A 276 -68.49 1.18 -13.20
N ASP A 277 -69.75 1.00 -12.82
CA ASP A 277 -70.84 1.96 -13.02
C ASP A 277 -71.60 2.22 -11.72
N LEU A 278 -72.55 3.16 -11.75
CA LEU A 278 -73.35 3.61 -10.63
C LEU A 278 -74.35 2.55 -10.15
N TYR A 279 -74.53 2.52 -8.83
CA TYR A 279 -75.61 1.78 -8.19
C TYR A 279 -76.93 2.52 -8.36
N VAL A 280 -77.96 1.82 -8.80
CA VAL A 280 -79.35 2.29 -8.84
C VAL A 280 -80.03 1.77 -7.57
N GLY A 281 -80.48 2.68 -6.72
CA GLY A 281 -81.18 2.34 -5.49
C GLY A 281 -82.46 1.55 -5.74
N ALA A 282 -82.83 0.69 -4.79
CA ALA A 282 -84.10 -0.02 -4.84
C ALA A 282 -85.26 0.99 -4.91
N SER A 283 -86.27 0.66 -5.70
CA SER A 283 -87.44 1.52 -5.90
C SER A 283 -88.71 0.69 -5.91
N THR A 284 -89.85 1.35 -5.70
CA THR A 284 -91.16 0.72 -5.82
C THR A 284 -91.82 1.27 -7.06
N ARG A 285 -92.20 0.40 -8.00
CA ARG A 285 -93.01 0.81 -9.15
C ARG A 285 -94.44 0.32 -8.97
N GLN A 286 -95.39 1.14 -9.41
CA GLN A 286 -96.79 0.74 -9.51
C GLN A 286 -96.91 -0.18 -10.72
N VAL A 287 -97.38 -1.41 -10.53
CA VAL A 287 -97.75 -2.30 -11.63
C VAL A 287 -99.21 -2.66 -11.51
N PHE A 288 -99.80 -2.99 -12.65
CA PHE A 288 -101.19 -3.41 -12.72
C PHE A 288 -101.45 -4.61 -11.78
N ASP A 289 -102.47 -4.49 -10.92
CA ASP A 289 -102.85 -5.57 -10.01
C ASP A 289 -103.80 -6.55 -10.69
N ASP A 290 -103.26 -7.70 -11.12
CA ASP A 290 -104.03 -8.79 -11.73
C ASP A 290 -104.71 -9.72 -10.71
N SER A 291 -104.74 -9.38 -9.41
CA SER A 291 -105.35 -10.23 -8.39
C SER A 291 -106.89 -10.34 -8.58
N PRO A 292 -107.52 -11.46 -8.14
CA PRO A 292 -108.98 -11.63 -8.23
C PRO A 292 -109.77 -10.50 -7.54
N GLN A 293 -109.23 -9.97 -6.44
CA GLN A 293 -109.82 -8.85 -5.68
C GLN A 293 -109.77 -7.56 -6.50
N ALA A 294 -108.63 -7.27 -7.15
CA ALA A 294 -108.48 -6.14 -8.05
C ALA A 294 -109.40 -6.21 -9.28
N TRP A 295 -109.57 -7.41 -9.84
CA TRP A 295 -110.56 -7.67 -10.89
C TRP A 295 -112.00 -7.37 -10.44
N THR A 296 -112.35 -7.70 -9.20
CA THR A 296 -113.68 -7.40 -8.64
C THR A 296 -113.91 -5.89 -8.55
N VAL A 297 -112.92 -5.13 -8.08
CA VAL A 297 -112.98 -3.65 -8.05
C VAL A 297 -113.19 -3.08 -9.46
N ARG A 298 -112.50 -3.64 -10.46
CA ARG A 298 -112.62 -3.21 -11.86
C ARG A 298 -114.01 -3.47 -12.45
N VAL A 299 -114.61 -4.62 -12.14
CA VAL A 299 -115.97 -4.97 -12.58
C VAL A 299 -117.01 -4.04 -11.94
N VAL A 300 -116.91 -3.80 -10.63
CA VAL A 300 -117.88 -2.95 -9.90
C VAL A 300 -117.75 -1.47 -10.30
N THR A 301 -116.55 -1.02 -10.68
CA THR A 301 -116.31 0.35 -11.15
C THR A 301 -116.48 0.53 -12.66
N PHE A 302 -116.98 -0.49 -13.38
CA PHE A 302 -117.13 -0.49 -14.84
C PHE A 302 -115.84 -0.08 -15.59
N GLY A 303 -114.68 -0.51 -15.10
CA GLY A 303 -113.37 -0.20 -15.70
C GLY A 303 -112.85 1.21 -15.43
N GLY A 304 -113.54 2.02 -14.63
CA GLY A 304 -113.12 3.40 -14.30
C GLY A 304 -111.90 3.48 -13.37
N ILE A 305 -111.61 2.43 -12.60
CA ILE A 305 -110.42 2.34 -11.73
C ILE A 305 -109.57 1.13 -12.15
N ASN A 306 -108.31 1.39 -12.47
CA ASN A 306 -107.28 0.36 -12.61
C ASN A 306 -106.51 0.28 -11.29
N PRO A 307 -106.79 -0.71 -10.43
CA PRO A 307 -106.00 -0.91 -9.22
C PRO A 307 -104.56 -1.28 -9.60
N ASP A 308 -103.62 -0.52 -9.06
CA ASP A 308 -102.21 -0.82 -9.14
C ASP A 308 -101.75 -1.39 -7.79
N ARG A 309 -100.76 -2.28 -7.83
CA ARG A 309 -100.06 -2.78 -6.65
C ARG A 309 -98.60 -2.34 -6.69
N PRO A 310 -97.99 -2.07 -5.53
CA PRO A 310 -96.57 -1.81 -5.46
C PRO A 310 -95.78 -3.10 -5.77
N GLU A 311 -94.91 -3.03 -6.77
CA GLU A 311 -93.89 -4.05 -7.04
C GLU A 311 -92.52 -3.50 -6.63
N PHE A 312 -91.83 -4.24 -5.77
CA PHE A 312 -90.48 -3.91 -5.35
C PHE A 312 -89.49 -4.24 -6.48
N VAL A 313 -88.74 -3.23 -6.92
CA VAL A 313 -87.63 -3.38 -7.85
C VAL A 313 -86.34 -3.36 -7.02
N PRO A 314 -85.62 -4.49 -6.89
CA PRO A 314 -84.35 -4.54 -6.20
C PRO A 314 -83.37 -3.52 -6.79
N GLY A 315 -82.53 -2.96 -5.93
CA GLY A 315 -81.42 -2.13 -6.40
C GLY A 315 -80.45 -2.96 -7.22
N TYR A 316 -79.74 -2.32 -8.15
CA TYR A 316 -78.84 -3.02 -9.05
C TYR A 316 -77.70 -2.14 -9.52
N TRP A 317 -76.63 -2.79 -9.98
CA TRP A 317 -75.50 -2.13 -10.61
C TRP A 317 -75.67 -2.08 -12.12
N LYS A 318 -75.63 -0.89 -12.75
CA LYS A 318 -75.79 -0.74 -14.20
C LYS A 318 -74.78 -1.54 -15.03
N CYS A 319 -73.57 -1.75 -14.51
CA CYS A 319 -72.55 -2.53 -15.21
C CYS A 319 -72.79 -4.05 -15.19
N CYS A 320 -73.67 -4.53 -14.32
CA CYS A 320 -73.99 -5.94 -14.19
C CYS A 320 -75.34 -6.17 -14.86
N ASN A 321 -75.34 -6.92 -15.97
CA ASN A 321 -76.56 -7.25 -16.73
C ASN A 321 -77.65 -8.03 -15.95
N ASN A 322 -77.45 -8.27 -14.65
CA ASN A 322 -78.26 -9.17 -13.82
C ASN A 322 -79.21 -8.48 -12.82
N ASN A 323 -79.37 -7.15 -12.84
CA ASN A 323 -80.32 -6.43 -11.98
C ASN A 323 -80.28 -6.84 -10.48
N ASP A 324 -79.12 -7.25 -9.96
CA ASP A 324 -78.93 -7.72 -8.58
C ASP A 324 -77.90 -6.85 -7.87
N ALA A 325 -78.26 -6.34 -6.70
CA ALA A 325 -77.39 -5.55 -5.82
C ALA A 325 -76.21 -6.37 -5.26
N ASN A 326 -76.38 -7.69 -5.13
CA ASN A 326 -75.40 -8.59 -4.54
C ASN A 326 -74.48 -9.24 -5.58
N ALA A 327 -74.58 -8.86 -6.85
CA ALA A 327 -73.72 -9.39 -7.89
C ALA A 327 -72.24 -9.09 -7.59
N PRO A 328 -71.32 -10.06 -7.77
CA PRO A 328 -69.89 -9.76 -7.71
C PRO A 328 -69.54 -8.74 -8.79
N GLY A 329 -68.69 -7.77 -8.45
CA GLY A 329 -68.31 -6.67 -9.35
C GLY A 329 -67.97 -7.11 -10.78
N CYS A 330 -68.42 -6.35 -11.78
CA CYS A 330 -68.27 -6.66 -13.20
C CYS A 330 -66.82 -6.53 -13.73
N LYS A 331 -65.90 -5.91 -12.97
CA LYS A 331 -64.54 -5.59 -13.41
C LYS A 331 -63.48 -6.06 -12.41
N GLN A 332 -62.49 -6.83 -12.88
CA GLN A 332 -61.36 -7.26 -12.06
C GLN A 332 -60.26 -6.21 -12.03
N ILE A 333 -59.91 -5.77 -10.82
CA ILE A 333 -58.84 -4.80 -10.60
C ILE A 333 -57.93 -5.23 -9.45
N TYR A 334 -56.69 -4.76 -9.47
CA TYR A 334 -55.76 -4.95 -8.36
C TYR A 334 -56.03 -3.97 -7.23
N SER A 335 -56.21 -4.47 -6.02
CA SER A 335 -56.45 -3.63 -4.83
C SER A 335 -55.30 -2.69 -4.47
N CYS A 336 -54.07 -2.97 -4.90
CA CYS A 336 -52.92 -2.10 -4.62
C CYS A 336 -52.99 -0.75 -5.34
N CYS A 337 -53.58 -0.69 -6.54
CA CYS A 337 -53.48 0.48 -7.42
C CYS A 337 -54.76 0.81 -8.19
N GLY A 338 -55.78 -0.03 -8.09
CA GLY A 338 -57.05 0.14 -8.81
C GLY A 338 -56.96 -0.05 -10.32
N LYS A 339 -55.82 -0.53 -10.84
CA LYS A 339 -55.63 -0.79 -12.26
C LYS A 339 -56.23 -2.14 -12.67
N ASP A 340 -56.51 -2.25 -13.96
CA ASP A 340 -57.01 -3.47 -14.61
C ASP A 340 -56.07 -4.67 -14.45
N TYR A 341 -56.63 -5.88 -14.41
CA TYR A 341 -55.86 -7.11 -14.18
C TYR A 341 -54.80 -7.42 -15.24
N GLN A 342 -54.91 -6.80 -16.43
CA GLN A 342 -53.94 -6.94 -17.53
C GLN A 342 -52.80 -5.91 -17.49
N THR A 343 -52.76 -5.04 -16.46
CA THR A 343 -51.76 -3.98 -16.37
C THR A 343 -50.49 -4.45 -15.67
N PHE A 344 -49.35 -3.87 -16.07
CA PHE A 344 -48.07 -4.07 -15.40
C PHE A 344 -48.15 -3.77 -13.90
N GLY A 345 -47.32 -4.45 -13.11
CA GLY A 345 -47.26 -4.34 -11.65
C GLY A 345 -47.19 -2.90 -11.13
N CYS A 346 -47.83 -2.67 -10.00
CA CYS A 346 -47.83 -1.38 -9.30
C CYS A 346 -46.58 -1.16 -8.44
N GLU A 347 -45.79 -2.21 -8.17
CA GLU A 347 -44.62 -2.18 -7.30
C GLU A 347 -43.45 -2.98 -7.89
N LYS A 348 -42.23 -2.51 -7.66
CA LYS A 348 -40.99 -3.16 -8.12
C LYS A 348 -40.33 -3.91 -6.99
N ILE A 349 -40.07 -5.20 -7.20
CA ILE A 349 -39.31 -6.04 -6.27
C ILE A 349 -38.24 -6.82 -7.01
N TYR A 350 -37.27 -7.34 -6.27
CA TYR A 350 -36.35 -8.35 -6.78
C TYR A 350 -37.02 -9.74 -6.75
N ASP A 351 -37.00 -10.44 -7.88
CA ASP A 351 -37.70 -11.72 -8.06
C ASP A 351 -37.21 -12.84 -7.14
N VAL A 352 -35.93 -12.86 -6.78
CA VAL A 352 -35.34 -13.88 -5.90
C VAL A 352 -35.50 -13.51 -4.43
N CYS A 353 -35.02 -12.35 -3.99
CA CYS A 353 -35.04 -11.99 -2.56
C CYS A 353 -36.36 -11.37 -2.08
N LYS A 354 -37.27 -11.03 -2.99
CA LYS A 354 -38.59 -10.41 -2.70
C LYS A 354 -38.55 -9.06 -1.98
N HIS A 355 -37.36 -8.48 -1.81
CA HIS A 355 -37.22 -7.13 -1.29
C HIS A 355 -37.61 -6.08 -2.33
N LYS A 356 -38.09 -4.94 -1.85
CA LYS A 356 -38.38 -3.76 -2.67
C LYS A 356 -37.08 -3.09 -3.12
N VAL A 357 -37.12 -2.37 -4.24
CA VAL A 357 -35.93 -1.71 -4.81
C VAL A 357 -35.26 -0.73 -3.84
N TRP A 358 -36.04 -0.12 -2.95
CA TRP A 358 -35.59 0.84 -1.92
C TRP A 358 -35.24 0.20 -0.58
N GLU A 359 -35.42 -1.10 -0.41
CA GLU A 359 -35.04 -1.81 0.81
C GLU A 359 -33.53 -2.09 0.87
N THR A 360 -33.03 -2.33 2.08
CA THR A 360 -31.62 -2.65 2.31
C THR A 360 -31.21 -3.91 1.53
N PRO A 361 -30.08 -3.90 0.80
CA PRO A 361 -29.64 -5.05 0.02
C PRO A 361 -29.40 -6.31 0.86
N CYS A 362 -29.72 -7.48 0.29
CA CYS A 362 -29.74 -8.77 1.00
C CYS A 362 -28.37 -9.37 1.27
N PHE A 363 -27.38 -9.10 0.41
CA PHE A 363 -26.09 -9.76 0.45
C PHE A 363 -24.94 -8.78 0.27
N ILE A 364 -23.79 -9.18 0.79
CA ILE A 364 -22.52 -8.51 0.59
C ILE A 364 -21.69 -9.41 -0.34
N ILE A 365 -21.27 -8.86 -1.48
CA ILE A 365 -20.39 -9.55 -2.42
C ILE A 365 -19.07 -8.81 -2.56
N CYS A 366 -18.02 -9.52 -2.98
CA CYS A 366 -16.75 -8.92 -3.32
C CYS A 366 -16.79 -8.29 -4.71
N GLU A 367 -16.44 -7.02 -4.85
CA GLU A 367 -16.37 -6.35 -6.15
C GLU A 367 -15.38 -7.04 -7.11
N ASN A 368 -14.30 -7.60 -6.57
CA ASN A 368 -13.21 -8.17 -7.37
C ASN A 368 -13.52 -9.57 -7.92
N CYS A 369 -14.23 -10.41 -7.18
CA CYS A 369 -14.47 -11.80 -7.58
C CYS A 369 -15.94 -12.19 -7.67
N LYS A 370 -16.85 -11.26 -7.32
CA LYS A 370 -18.32 -11.43 -7.34
C LYS A 370 -18.85 -12.59 -6.49
N LYS A 371 -18.03 -13.12 -5.58
CA LYS A 371 -18.41 -14.12 -4.57
C LYS A 371 -18.97 -13.46 -3.31
N ARG A 372 -19.76 -14.20 -2.56
CA ARG A 372 -20.35 -13.74 -1.29
C ARG A 372 -19.28 -13.64 -0.19
N LEU A 373 -19.52 -12.76 0.79
CA LEU A 373 -18.58 -12.52 1.89
C LEU A 373 -18.28 -13.77 2.75
N ASP A 374 -19.24 -14.70 2.82
CA ASP A 374 -19.14 -15.98 3.54
C ASP A 374 -18.39 -17.07 2.76
N GLU A 375 -18.02 -16.82 1.51
CA GLU A 375 -17.20 -17.73 0.71
C GLU A 375 -15.69 -17.48 0.92
N VAL A 376 -14.87 -18.38 0.39
CA VAL A 376 -13.40 -18.25 0.43
C VAL A 376 -12.96 -16.95 -0.26
N GLY A 377 -12.20 -16.14 0.50
CA GLY A 377 -11.72 -14.83 0.06
C GLY A 377 -10.88 -14.87 -1.21
N CYS A 378 -10.95 -13.80 -2.01
CA CYS A 378 -10.19 -13.70 -3.27
C CYS A 378 -8.76 -13.18 -3.10
N LYS A 379 -8.41 -12.67 -1.91
CA LYS A 379 -7.06 -12.28 -1.54
C LYS A 379 -6.69 -12.94 -0.23
N ASN A 380 -5.39 -13.04 0.03
CA ASN A 380 -4.86 -13.48 1.32
C ASN A 380 -4.26 -12.28 2.05
N ARG A 381 -4.43 -12.23 3.36
CA ARG A 381 -3.75 -11.28 4.26
C ARG A 381 -3.23 -12.01 5.48
N CYS A 382 -2.30 -11.40 6.21
CA CYS A 382 -1.87 -11.99 7.47
C CYS A 382 -3.02 -12.02 8.48
N LYS A 383 -3.28 -13.18 9.07
CA LYS A 383 -4.31 -13.39 10.11
C LYS A 383 -4.07 -12.51 11.34
N ASN A 384 -2.80 -12.25 11.65
CA ASN A 384 -2.38 -11.52 12.85
C ASN A 384 -2.40 -9.99 12.65
N CYS A 385 -1.70 -9.45 11.64
CA CYS A 385 -1.67 -7.99 11.42
C CYS A 385 -2.82 -7.44 10.56
N LYS A 386 -3.69 -8.33 10.03
CA LYS A 386 -4.82 -8.01 9.14
C LYS A 386 -4.44 -7.15 7.93
N ASN A 387 -3.16 -7.12 7.57
CA ASN A 387 -2.63 -6.35 6.48
C ASN A 387 -2.41 -7.27 5.26
N ASP A 388 -2.88 -6.82 4.10
CA ASP A 388 -2.60 -7.45 2.81
C ASP A 388 -1.25 -6.99 2.23
N ASN A 389 -0.64 -5.98 2.87
CA ASN A 389 0.69 -5.49 2.57
C ASN A 389 1.70 -6.02 3.60
N SER A 390 2.77 -6.66 3.14
CA SER A 390 3.80 -7.32 3.97
C SER A 390 4.63 -6.37 4.85
N LEU A 391 4.33 -5.07 4.82
CA LEU A 391 5.09 -4.01 5.47
C LEU A 391 4.64 -3.68 6.90
N SER A 392 3.43 -4.07 7.33
CA SER A 392 2.93 -3.78 8.69
C SER A 392 3.37 -4.83 9.72
N ARG A 393 3.81 -4.36 10.89
CA ARG A 393 4.57 -5.13 11.89
C ARG A 393 3.83 -5.43 13.19
N GLU A 394 2.65 -4.86 13.43
CA GLU A 394 1.96 -5.04 14.71
C GLU A 394 1.26 -6.41 14.79
N GLY A 395 1.61 -7.23 15.78
CA GLY A 395 0.93 -8.48 16.13
C GLY A 395 1.49 -9.78 15.53
N CYS A 396 2.56 -9.75 14.71
CA CYS A 396 3.06 -10.96 14.05
C CYS A 396 4.05 -11.79 14.90
N ILE A 397 3.98 -13.13 14.77
CA ILE A 397 4.95 -14.09 15.33
C ILE A 397 6.29 -13.94 14.62
N GLU A 398 7.39 -13.91 15.38
CA GLU A 398 8.73 -13.65 14.85
C GLU A 398 9.32 -14.88 14.14
N VAL A 399 9.15 -14.97 12.83
CA VAL A 399 9.86 -15.98 12.02
C VAL A 399 10.58 -15.31 10.86
N SER A 400 11.84 -15.66 10.64
CA SER A 400 12.63 -15.16 9.51
C SER A 400 12.18 -15.77 8.17
N HIS A 401 12.28 -14.98 7.10
CA HIS A 401 12.07 -15.47 5.73
C HIS A 401 13.05 -16.58 5.38
N ASN A 402 12.63 -17.46 4.48
CA ASN A 402 13.49 -18.49 3.91
C ASN A 402 13.49 -18.31 2.38
N PHE A 403 14.54 -17.72 1.86
CA PHE A 403 14.74 -17.53 0.42
C PHE A 403 15.70 -18.60 -0.13
N PRO A 404 15.45 -19.13 -1.33
CA PRO A 404 16.29 -20.16 -1.96
C PRO A 404 17.66 -19.66 -2.42
#